data_AF-A0A1E7LRQ4-F1
#
_entry.id   AF-A0A1E7LRQ4-F1
#
_cell.length_a   1.000
_cell.length_b   1.000
_cell.length_c   1.000
_cell.angle_alpha   90.00
_cell.angle_beta   90.00
_cell.angle_gamma   90.00
#
_symmetry.space_group_name_H-M   'P 1'
#
loop_
_entity.id
_entity.type
_entity.pdbx_description
1 polymer ?
#
loop_
_entity_poly.entity_id
_entity_poly.type
_entity_poly.pdbx_seq_one_letter_code
_entity_poly.pdbx_strand_id
1 'polypeptide(L)'
;MAGAPRRGGTPWDGVQRRAIAASPGAELVAVSRGGHGEVHVFDADRAERITTLTLPTPLDDGGHLALITPGDGAHADPVGR
;
A
#
# COMPACT_ATOMS: atom_id res chain seq x y z
N MET A 1 -1.19 26.58 14.19
CA MET A 1 -1.66 25.30 13.62
C MET A 1 -1.27 25.26 12.15
N ALA A 2 -0.21 24.54 11.78
CA ALA A 2 0.11 24.26 10.38
C ALA A 2 -0.83 23.14 9.92
N GLY A 3 -1.82 23.44 9.07
CA GLY A 3 -2.82 22.47 8.60
C GLY A 3 -4.27 22.96 8.59
N ALA A 4 -4.55 24.22 8.96
CA ALA A 4 -5.89 24.77 8.81
C ALA A 4 -6.31 24.74 7.31
N PRO A 5 -7.56 24.37 7.00
CA PRO A 5 -8.08 24.39 5.63
C PRO A 5 -7.86 25.78 5.01
N ARG A 6 -7.28 25.80 3.82
CA ARG A 6 -6.97 27.01 3.06
C ARG A 6 -7.49 26.82 1.65
N ARG A 7 -7.96 27.90 1.01
CA ARG A 7 -8.48 27.82 -0.36
C ARG A 7 -7.43 27.21 -1.28
N GLY A 8 -7.79 26.13 -1.98
CA GLY A 8 -6.88 25.40 -2.87
C GLY A 8 -5.89 24.47 -2.17
N GLY A 9 -5.99 24.26 -0.86
CA GLY A 9 -5.23 23.26 -0.12
C GLY A 9 -6.16 22.29 0.60
N THR A 10 -5.79 21.01 0.60
CA THR A 10 -6.52 20.01 1.38
C THR A 10 -5.86 19.84 2.74
N PRO A 11 -6.60 19.45 3.79
CA PRO A 11 -6.03 19.17 5.10
C PRO A 11 -4.98 18.06 5.10
N TRP A 12 -4.95 17.26 4.02
CA TRP A 12 -4.08 16.10 3.83
C TRP A 12 -2.85 16.44 2.97
N ASP A 13 -2.67 17.69 2.57
CA ASP A 13 -1.47 18.13 1.84
C ASP A 13 -0.23 17.87 2.71
N GLY A 14 0.76 17.14 2.16
CA GLY A 14 2.00 16.79 2.87
C GLY A 14 1.86 15.63 3.87
N VAL A 15 0.69 14.99 3.95
CA VAL A 15 0.51 13.77 4.76
C VAL A 15 0.93 12.55 3.94
N GLN A 16 1.79 11.72 4.53
CA GLN A 16 2.19 10.46 3.93
C GLN A 16 1.02 9.47 3.94
N ARG A 17 0.64 9.01 2.74
CA ARG A 17 -0.48 8.07 2.55
C ARG A 17 0.00 6.62 2.60
N ARG A 18 -0.96 5.69 2.60
CA ARG A 18 -0.71 4.25 2.49
C ARG A 18 -1.50 3.72 1.32
N ALA A 19 -0.84 2.92 0.50
CA ALA A 19 -1.45 2.10 -0.54
C ALA A 19 -1.63 0.68 0.02
N ILE A 20 -2.68 0.00 -0.42
CA ILE A 20 -2.99 -1.38 -0.06
C ILE A 20 -3.23 -2.13 -1.35
N ALA A 21 -2.63 -3.31 -1.49
CA ALA A 21 -2.87 -4.24 -2.59
C ALA A 21 -3.06 -5.65 -2.01
N ALA A 22 -4.10 -6.34 -2.44
CA ALA A 22 -4.35 -7.75 -2.11
C ALA A 22 -4.15 -8.59 -3.37
N SER A 23 -3.63 -9.80 -3.22
CA SER A 23 -3.61 -10.77 -4.32
C SER A 23 -4.98 -11.43 -4.43
N PRO A 24 -5.62 -11.49 -5.62
CA PRO A 24 -6.96 -12.07 -5.76
C PRO A 24 -7.05 -13.57 -5.43
N GLY A 25 -5.97 -14.32 -5.63
CA GLY A 25 -5.92 -15.77 -5.43
C GLY A 25 -4.87 -16.25 -4.43
N ALA A 26 -4.19 -15.34 -3.74
CA ALA A 26 -3.32 -15.67 -2.61
C ALA A 26 -3.76 -14.87 -1.38
N GLU A 27 -3.66 -15.47 -0.20
CA GLU A 27 -4.02 -14.86 1.10
C GLU A 27 -2.97 -13.81 1.54
N LEU A 28 -2.56 -12.92 0.63
CA LEU A 28 -1.52 -11.93 0.86
C LEU A 28 -2.06 -10.51 0.67
N VAL A 29 -1.72 -9.65 1.62
CA VAL A 29 -2.00 -8.21 1.55
C VAL A 29 -0.70 -7.43 1.75
N ALA A 30 -0.39 -6.55 0.82
CA ALA A 30 0.73 -5.62 0.90
C ALA A 30 0.24 -4.22 1.27
N VAL A 31 0.89 -3.58 2.24
CA VAL A 31 0.58 -2.22 2.71
C VAL A 31 1.83 -1.37 2.68
N SER A 32 1.82 -0.26 1.94
CA SER A 32 2.94 0.68 1.96
C SER A 32 2.95 1.53 3.22
N ARG A 33 4.16 1.85 3.69
CA ARG A 33 4.42 2.85 4.73
C ARG A 33 4.93 4.11 4.05
N GLY A 34 4.02 5.00 3.69
CA GLY A 34 4.36 6.26 3.03
C GLY A 34 5.44 7.03 3.79
N GLY A 35 6.42 7.57 3.06
CA GLY A 35 7.55 8.32 3.59
C GLY A 35 8.62 7.50 4.32
N HIS A 36 8.39 6.21 4.58
CA HIS A 36 9.33 5.36 5.33
C HIS A 36 10.10 4.36 4.44
N GLY A 37 9.72 4.21 3.18
CA GLY A 37 10.39 3.27 2.27
C GLY A 37 10.19 1.81 2.68
N GLU A 38 9.05 1.47 3.27
CA GLU A 38 8.71 0.10 3.66
C GLU A 38 7.39 -0.37 3.03
N VAL A 39 7.31 -1.66 2.74
CA VAL A 39 6.05 -2.37 2.44
C VAL A 39 5.91 -3.52 3.41
N HIS A 40 4.81 -3.56 4.16
CA HIS A 40 4.49 -4.65 5.08
C HIS A 40 3.63 -5.66 4.33
N VAL A 41 3.98 -6.94 4.42
CA VAL A 41 3.23 -8.03 3.78
C VAL A 41 2.58 -8.86 4.88
N PHE A 42 1.28 -9.08 4.76
CA PHE A 42 0.46 -9.80 5.71
C PHE A 42 -0.12 -11.07 5.08
N ASP A 43 -0.26 -12.09 5.92
CA ASP A 43 -1.15 -13.21 5.70
C ASP A 43 -2.57 -12.76 6.06
N ALA A 44 -3.47 -12.78 5.08
CA ALA A 44 -4.83 -12.27 5.23
C ALA A 44 -5.68 -13.13 6.16
N ASP A 45 -5.45 -14.44 6.15
CA ASP A 45 -6.22 -15.41 6.92
C ASP A 45 -5.89 -15.38 8.40
N ARG A 46 -4.60 -15.30 8.72
CA ARG A 46 -4.12 -15.23 10.11
C ARG A 46 -4.05 -13.81 10.65
N ALA A 47 -4.28 -12.80 9.81
CA ALA A 47 -4.09 -11.39 10.12
C ALA A 47 -2.71 -11.08 10.72
N GLU A 48 -1.67 -11.76 10.23
CA GLU A 48 -0.30 -11.67 10.74
C GLU A 48 0.66 -11.07 9.71
N ARG A 49 1.58 -10.22 10.16
CA ARG A 49 2.62 -9.68 9.27
C ARG A 49 3.69 -10.74 9.02
N ILE A 50 3.78 -11.22 7.79
CA ILE A 50 4.78 -12.19 7.35
C ILE A 50 6.16 -11.55 7.24
N THR A 51 6.25 -10.37 6.63
CA THR A 51 7.55 -9.72 6.38
C THR A 51 7.43 -8.22 6.17
N THR A 52 8.58 -7.54 6.15
CA THR A 52 8.76 -6.15 5.75
C THR A 52 9.77 -6.08 4.62
N LEU A 53 9.37 -5.50 3.49
CA LEU A 53 10.23 -5.19 2.37
C LEU A 53 10.73 -3.75 2.52
N THR A 54 12.03 -3.55 2.53
CA THR A 54 12.65 -2.22 2.59
C THR A 54 13.06 -1.77 1.20
N LEU A 55 12.75 -0.52 0.88
CA LEU A 55 13.06 0.12 -0.38
C LEU A 55 14.21 1.12 -0.20
N PRO A 56 15.04 1.33 -1.25
CA PRO A 56 16.21 2.22 -1.16
C PRO A 56 15.83 3.71 -1.10
N THR A 57 14.57 4.05 -1.37
CA THR A 57 14.04 5.42 -1.36
C THR A 57 12.74 5.50 -0.58
N PRO A 58 12.37 6.68 -0.06
CA PRO A 58 11.04 6.90 0.50
C PRO A 58 9.92 6.57 -0.51
N LEU A 59 8.78 6.12 0.02
CA LEU A 59 7.53 5.98 -0.73
C LEU A 59 6.66 7.21 -0.48
N ASP A 60 6.98 8.33 -1.12
CA ASP A 60 6.19 9.55 -0.92
C ASP A 60 4.74 9.35 -1.41
N ASP A 61 3.79 9.90 -0.65
CA ASP A 61 2.36 9.70 -0.87
C ASP A 61 1.94 8.22 -0.88
N GLY A 62 2.74 7.32 -0.30
CA GLY A 62 2.47 5.88 -0.24
C GLY A 62 2.71 5.12 -1.54
N GLY A 63 3.03 5.80 -2.64
CA GLY A 63 3.25 5.21 -3.96
C GLY A 63 2.03 4.46 -4.52
N HIS A 64 2.29 3.59 -5.50
CA HIS A 64 1.30 2.68 -6.08
C HIS A 64 1.76 1.23 -5.88
N LEU A 65 0.85 0.36 -5.45
CA LEU A 65 1.13 -1.06 -5.24
C LEU A 65 0.25 -1.91 -6.16
N ALA A 66 0.86 -2.96 -6.71
CA ALA A 66 0.18 -4.12 -7.27
C ALA A 66 0.83 -5.35 -6.64
N LEU A 67 0.02 -6.31 -6.20
CA LEU A 67 0.51 -7.55 -5.62
C LEU A 67 0.09 -8.70 -6.54
N ILE A 68 1.09 -9.37 -7.10
CA ILE A 68 0.92 -10.50 -8.00
C ILE A 68 1.78 -11.66 -7.51
N THR A 69 1.18 -12.84 -7.44
CA THR A 69 1.84 -14.09 -7.07
C THR A 69 1.68 -15.06 -8.23
N PRO A 70 2.71 -15.86 -8.60
CA PRO A 70 2.55 -16.83 -9.67
C PRO A 70 1.34 -17.75 -9.44
N GLY A 71 0.43 -17.79 -10.41
CA GLY A 71 -0.77 -18.64 -10.37
C GLY A 71 -1.95 -18.08 -9.55
N ASP A 72 -1.87 -16.86 -9.01
CA ASP A 72 -2.92 -16.25 -8.19
C ASP A 72 -4.14 -15.73 -8.97
N GLY A 73 -4.21 -15.99 -10.27
CA GLY A 73 -5.32 -15.52 -11.09
C GLY A 73 -5.40 -13.99 -11.26
N ALA A 74 -4.43 -13.20 -10.80
CA ALA A 74 -4.49 -11.73 -10.87
C ALA A 74 -4.62 -11.19 -12.31
N HIS A 75 -4.13 -11.96 -13.29
CA HIS A 75 -4.28 -11.66 -14.72
C HIS A 75 -5.73 -11.78 -15.22
N ALA A 76 -6.58 -12.54 -14.53
CA ALA A 76 -8.01 -12.68 -14.82
C ALA A 76 -8.85 -11.62 -14.09
N ASP A 77 -8.22 -10.82 -13.22
CA ASP A 77 -8.84 -9.70 -12.51
C ASP A 77 -8.41 -8.36 -13.14
N PRO A 78 -9.17 -7.84 -14.12
CA PRO A 78 -8.82 -6.60 -14.80
C PRO A 78 -9.06 -5.34 -13.94
N VAL A 79 -9.57 -5.47 -12.71
CA VAL A 79 -10.04 -4.32 -11.90
C VAL A 79 -9.71 -4.37 -10.40
N GLY A 80 -9.05 -5.40 -9.87
CA GLY A 80 -8.77 -5.53 -8.44
C GLY A 80 -9.96 -6.08 -7.62
N ARG A 81 -10.75 -7.02 -8.17
CA ARG A 81 -11.95 -7.61 -7.56
C ARG A 81 -11.77 -9.06 -7.15
#